data_AF-A0A953GGK3-F1
#
_entry.id   AF-A0A953GGK3-F1
#
_cell.length_a   1.000
_cell.length_b   1.000
_cell.length_c   1.000
_cell.angle_alpha   90.00
_cell.angle_beta   90.00
_cell.angle_gamma   90.00
#
_symmetry.space_group_name_H-M   'P 1'
#
loop_
_entity.id
_entity.type
_entity.pdbx_description
1 polymer ?
#
loop_
_entity_poly.entity_id
_entity_poly.type
_entity_poly.pdbx_seq_one_letter_code
_entity_poly.pdbx_strand_id
1 'polypeptide(L)'
;MRKIILLMAFVIATTCCAQINTFYVKPHQTDINFASVQDSHLVVRNTTTNLNRLVLFIGGTGSNTKGYLTISNFAGNLGFYVINLSYPDTVAAVSLTKH
;
A
#
# COMPACT_ATOMS: atom_id res chain seq x y z
N MET A 1 -18.50 39.58 12.56
CA MET A 1 -19.04 38.24 12.91
C MET A 1 -19.45 37.44 11.66
N ARG A 2 -20.53 37.82 10.94
CA ARG A 2 -21.06 37.06 9.78
C ARG A 2 -20.06 36.77 8.64
N LYS A 3 -19.20 37.74 8.27
CA LYS A 3 -18.17 37.55 7.24
C LYS A 3 -17.07 36.57 7.67
N ILE A 4 -16.72 36.56 8.95
CA ILE A 4 -15.71 35.64 9.52
C ILE A 4 -16.26 34.21 9.50
N ILE A 5 -17.54 34.04 9.85
CA ILE A 5 -18.22 32.73 9.80
C ILE A 5 -18.26 32.19 8.37
N LEU A 6 -18.58 33.03 7.38
CA LEU A 6 -18.58 32.64 5.96
C LEU A 6 -17.18 32.26 5.46
N LEU A 7 -16.14 33.00 5.86
CA LEU A 7 -14.76 32.69 5.51
C LEU A 7 -14.32 31.34 6.12
N MET A 8 -14.70 31.08 7.37
CA MET A 8 -14.36 29.85 8.07
C MET A 8 -15.07 28.62 7.45
N ALA A 9 -16.34 28.77 7.05
CA ALA A 9 -17.09 27.74 6.34
C ALA A 9 -16.50 27.44 4.95
N PHE A 10 -16.01 28.46 4.24
CA PHE A 10 -15.36 28.29 2.94
C PHE A 10 -14.04 27.51 3.07
N VAL A 11 -13.22 27.80 4.08
CA VAL A 11 -11.95 27.09 4.33
C VAL A 11 -12.20 25.61 4.62
N ILE A 12 -13.18 25.28 5.47
CA ILE A 12 -13.51 23.89 5.82
C ILE A 12 -14.03 23.11 4.59
N ALA A 13 -14.79 23.75 3.71
CA ALA A 13 -15.29 23.13 2.48
C ALA A 13 -14.16 22.82 1.47
N THR A 14 -13.05 23.57 1.51
CA THR A 14 -11.91 23.36 0.59
C THR A 14 -10.89 22.34 1.09
N THR A 15 -10.92 21.98 2.37
CA THR A 15 -10.03 20.95 2.92
C THR A 15 -10.58 19.55 2.63
N CYS A 16 -10.16 18.97 1.51
CA CYS A 16 -10.30 17.53 1.27
C CYS A 16 -9.19 16.79 2.03
N CYS A 17 -9.55 16.00 3.03
CA CYS A 17 -8.60 15.10 3.68
C CYS A 17 -8.35 13.91 2.74
N ALA A 18 -7.16 13.84 2.16
CA ALA A 18 -6.71 12.65 1.45
C ALA A 18 -6.57 11.49 2.46
N GLN A 19 -7.40 10.45 2.31
CA GLN A 19 -7.33 9.27 3.16
C GLN A 19 -6.74 8.10 2.37
N ILE A 20 -5.58 7.63 2.83
CA ILE A 20 -5.00 6.36 2.39
C ILE A 20 -5.61 5.25 3.22
N ASN A 21 -6.19 4.26 2.55
CA ASN A 21 -6.66 3.04 3.15
C ASN A 21 -5.61 1.95 2.95
N THR A 22 -5.20 1.33 4.06
CA THR A 22 -4.20 0.26 4.07
C THR A 22 -4.83 -1.01 4.61
N PHE A 23 -4.72 -2.09 3.85
CA PHE A 23 -5.26 -3.40 4.21
C PHE A 23 -4.14 -4.43 4.27
N TYR A 24 -4.19 -5.28 5.30
CA TYR A 24 -3.35 -6.46 5.40
C TYR A 24 -4.21 -7.70 5.11
N VAL A 25 -3.85 -8.45 4.07
CA VAL A 25 -4.60 -9.64 3.63
C VAL A 25 -3.71 -10.87 3.78
N LYS A 26 -4.10 -11.82 4.62
CA LYS A 26 -3.33 -13.07 4.79
C LYS A 26 -3.42 -13.93 3.51
N PRO A 27 -2.36 -14.65 3.11
CA PRO A 27 -2.38 -15.53 1.94
C PRO A 27 -3.50 -16.59 2.00
N HIS A 28 -3.77 -17.19 3.16
CA HIS A 28 -4.89 -18.13 3.30
C HIS A 28 -6.28 -17.49 3.03
N GLN A 29 -6.41 -16.15 3.07
CA GLN A 29 -7.66 -15.46 2.71
C GLN A 29 -7.83 -15.33 1.20
N THR A 30 -6.76 -15.50 0.40
CA THR A 30 -6.82 -15.46 -1.07
C THR A 30 -6.93 -16.87 -1.66
N ASP A 31 -6.26 -17.86 -1.06
CA ASP A 31 -6.37 -19.28 -1.41
C ASP A 31 -6.14 -20.16 -0.18
N ILE A 32 -7.04 -21.11 0.06
CA ILE A 32 -7.04 -22.04 1.21
C ILE A 32 -5.79 -22.95 1.24
N ASN A 33 -5.12 -23.12 0.10
CA ASN A 33 -3.91 -23.94 0.01
C ASN A 33 -2.66 -23.24 0.57
N PHE A 34 -2.71 -21.93 0.84
CA PHE A 34 -1.59 -21.22 1.46
C PHE A 34 -1.53 -21.45 2.97
N ALA A 35 -0.32 -21.64 3.48
CA ALA A 35 -0.10 -21.82 4.90
C ALA A 35 -0.49 -20.56 5.69
N SER A 36 -1.20 -20.74 6.79
CA SER A 36 -1.67 -19.66 7.69
C SER A 36 -0.53 -18.91 8.41
N VAL A 37 0.68 -19.45 8.34
CA VAL A 37 1.91 -18.87 8.92
C VAL A 37 2.58 -17.84 8.02
N GLN A 38 2.17 -17.70 6.76
CA GLN A 38 2.73 -16.68 5.87
C GLN A 38 2.21 -15.28 6.25
N ASP A 39 3.09 -14.29 6.15
CA ASP A 39 2.76 -12.89 6.44
C ASP A 39 1.69 -12.36 5.49
N SER A 40 0.98 -11.31 5.89
CA SER A 40 -0.07 -10.69 5.08
C SER A 40 0.49 -9.92 3.88
N HIS A 41 -0.16 -10.04 2.72
CA HIS A 41 -0.07 -9.07 1.63
C HIS A 41 -0.49 -7.68 2.11
N LEU A 42 0.03 -6.63 1.46
CA LEU A 42 -0.27 -5.24 1.80
C LEU A 42 -0.92 -4.53 0.61
N VAL A 43 -2.13 -4.01 0.80
CA VAL A 43 -2.85 -3.23 -0.21
C VAL A 43 -2.97 -1.79 0.27
N VAL A 44 -2.52 -0.84 -0.55
CA VAL A 44 -2.64 0.60 -0.29
C VAL A 44 -3.47 1.24 -1.37
N ARG A 45 -4.52 1.95 -0.95
CA ARG A 45 -5.47 2.62 -1.83
C ARG A 45 -5.65 4.06 -1.40
N ASN A 46 -5.36 5.00 -2.30
CA ASN A 46 -5.78 6.39 -2.14
C ASN A 46 -7.07 6.62 -2.96
N THR A 47 -8.13 7.05 -2.28
CA THR A 47 -9.45 7.29 -2.88
C THR A 47 -9.63 8.73 -3.37
N THR A 48 -8.70 9.62 -3.03
CA THR A 48 -8.78 11.06 -3.33
C THR A 48 -7.94 11.45 -4.55
N THR A 49 -6.70 10.98 -4.62
CA THR A 49 -5.84 11.10 -5.79
C THR A 49 -5.69 9.74 -6.43
N ASN A 50 -6.19 9.59 -7.67
CA ASN A 50 -6.18 8.32 -8.36
C ASN A 50 -5.77 8.45 -9.82
N LEU A 51 -4.67 7.80 -10.18
CA LEU A 51 -4.17 7.73 -11.55
C LEU A 51 -4.76 6.55 -12.33
N ASN A 52 -5.56 5.70 -11.69
CA ASN A 52 -6.02 4.40 -12.18
C ASN A 52 -4.85 3.51 -12.66
N ARG A 53 -3.72 3.58 -11.94
CA ARG A 53 -2.51 2.79 -12.20
C ARG A 53 -2.18 1.92 -11.00
N LEU A 54 -1.77 0.69 -11.27
CA LEU A 54 -1.36 -0.29 -10.27
C LEU A 54 0.16 -0.38 -10.22
N VAL A 55 0.71 -0.34 -9.01
CA VAL A 55 2.10 -0.71 -8.70
C VAL A 55 2.05 -2.05 -7.97
N LEU A 56 2.73 -3.03 -8.55
CA LEU A 56 3.00 -4.31 -7.90
C LEU A 56 4.41 -4.27 -7.34
N PHE A 57 4.54 -4.42 -6.02
CA PHE A 57 5.84 -4.49 -5.35
C PHE A 57 6.08 -5.90 -4.81
N ILE A 58 7.24 -6.45 -5.18
CA ILE A 58 7.68 -7.80 -4.81
C ILE A 58 9.00 -7.60 -4.07
N GLY A 59 9.01 -7.91 -2.78
CA GLY A 59 10.23 -7.86 -1.98
C GLY A 59 11.19 -8.98 -2.37
N GLY A 60 12.47 -8.82 -2.05
CA GLY A 60 13.49 -9.86 -2.27
C GLY A 60 13.56 -10.90 -1.14
N THR A 61 14.56 -11.77 -1.19
CA THR A 61 14.70 -12.88 -0.25
C THR A 61 14.78 -12.44 1.22
N GLY A 62 13.99 -13.11 2.07
CA GLY A 62 13.89 -12.82 3.50
C GLY A 62 13.19 -11.51 3.86
N SER A 63 12.61 -10.80 2.88
CA SER A 63 11.90 -9.55 3.14
C SER A 63 10.47 -9.79 3.65
N ASN A 64 9.92 -8.78 4.34
CA ASN A 64 8.64 -8.85 5.03
C ASN A 64 7.78 -7.62 4.68
N THR A 65 6.46 -7.82 4.55
CA THR A 65 5.51 -6.75 4.21
C THR A 65 5.47 -5.57 5.16
N LYS A 66 5.88 -5.72 6.43
CA LYS A 66 6.09 -4.61 7.37
C LYS A 66 7.11 -3.59 6.85
N GLY A 67 8.14 -4.04 6.14
CA GLY A 67 9.16 -3.16 5.55
C GLY A 67 8.66 -2.35 4.35
N TYR A 68 7.53 -2.73 3.74
CA TYR A 68 7.07 -2.13 2.48
C TYR A 68 6.10 -0.98 2.68
N LEU A 69 5.66 -0.72 3.92
CA LEU A 69 4.66 0.30 4.21
C LEU A 69 5.09 1.69 3.73
N THR A 70 6.37 2.04 3.92
CA THR A 70 6.92 3.33 3.52
C THR A 70 6.83 3.55 2.01
N ILE A 71 7.32 2.60 1.21
CA ILE A 71 7.27 2.71 -0.27
C ILE A 71 5.84 2.63 -0.79
N SER A 72 4.99 1.82 -0.16
CA SER A 72 3.58 1.68 -0.55
C SER A 72 2.77 2.94 -0.27
N ASN A 73 2.98 3.58 0.88
CA ASN A 73 2.34 4.85 1.19
C ASN A 73 2.87 5.97 0.32
N PHE A 74 4.18 5.97 0.00
CA PHE A 74 4.76 6.93 -0.93
C PHE A 74 4.09 6.83 -2.32
N ALA A 75 4.04 5.63 -2.91
CA ALA A 75 3.37 5.41 -4.18
C ALA A 75 1.85 5.67 -4.11
N GLY A 76 1.19 5.28 -3.00
CA GLY A 76 -0.22 5.58 -2.76
C GLY A 76 -0.51 7.10 -2.70
N ASN A 77 0.38 7.88 -2.10
CA ASN A 77 0.28 9.34 -2.07
C ASN A 77 0.45 9.98 -3.46
N LEU A 78 1.26 9.37 -4.33
CA LEU A 78 1.38 9.77 -5.73
C LEU A 78 0.15 9.39 -6.58
N GLY A 79 -0.82 8.68 -6.01
CA GLY A 79 -2.09 8.34 -6.66
C GLY A 79 -2.13 6.97 -7.32
N PHE A 80 -1.16 6.10 -7.04
CA PHE A 80 -1.19 4.71 -7.48
C PHE A 80 -2.03 3.84 -6.53
N TYR A 81 -2.61 2.77 -7.06
CA TYR A 81 -2.95 1.61 -6.24
C TYR A 81 -1.71 0.77 -6.04
N VAL A 82 -1.47 0.28 -4.83
CA VAL A 82 -0.29 -0.54 -4.53
C VAL A 82 -0.74 -1.88 -3.98
N ILE A 83 -0.20 -2.95 -4.54
CA ILE A 83 -0.29 -4.30 -4.00
C ILE A 83 1.13 -4.77 -3.71
N ASN A 84 1.37 -5.23 -2.49
CA ASN A 84 2.61 -5.92 -2.14
C ASN A 84 2.31 -7.35 -1.78
N LEU A 85 3.13 -8.25 -2.30
CA LEU A 85 2.96 -9.67 -2.07
C LEU A 85 3.87 -10.14 -0.93
N SER A 86 3.27 -10.77 0.07
CA SER A 86 3.96 -11.71 0.94
C SER A 86 3.92 -13.08 0.29
N TYR A 87 5.08 -13.70 0.12
CA TYR A 87 5.20 -15.04 -0.45
C TYR A 87 6.35 -15.77 0.24
N PRO A 88 6.36 -17.11 0.26
CA PRO A 88 7.48 -17.86 0.77
C PRO A 88 8.69 -17.64 -0.14
N ASP A 89 9.61 -16.79 0.32
CA ASP A 89 10.85 -16.42 -0.37
C ASP A 89 12.06 -17.01 0.37
N THR A 90 12.16 -18.34 0.37
CA THR A 90 13.29 -19.07 0.96
C THR A 90 14.42 -19.30 -0.04
N VAL A 91 14.20 -18.99 -1.32
CA VAL A 91 15.17 -19.22 -2.40
C VAL A 91 15.37 -17.91 -3.14
N ALA A 92 16.62 -17.43 -3.17
CA ALA A 92 16.97 -16.26 -3.94
C ALA A 92 16.64 -16.45 -5.42
N ALA A 93 15.80 -15.57 -5.97
CA ALA A 93 15.43 -15.56 -7.38
C ALA A 93 16.64 -15.34 -8.31
N VAL A 94 17.76 -14.86 -7.78
CA VAL A 94 19.04 -14.72 -8.51
C VAL A 94 20.19 -15.24 -7.64
N SER A 95 20.83 -16.32 -8.08
CA SER A 95 22.17 -16.68 -7.64
C SER A 95 23.17 -15.84 -8.43
N LEU A 96 23.90 -14.95 -7.76
CA LEU A 96 25.05 -14.27 -8.35
C LEU A 96 26.15 -15.29 -8.56
N THR A 97 26.14 -15.97 -9.70
CA THR A 97 27.30 -16.75 -10.13
C THR A 97 28.33 -15.75 -10.60
N LYS A 98 29.33 -15.45 -9.75
CA LYS A 98 30.51 -14.68 -10.18
C LYS A 98 31.20 -15.50 -11.28
N HIS A 99 31.16 -14.99 -12.51
CA HIS A 99 32.10 -15.38 -13.56
C HIS A 99 33.44 -14.68 -13.35
#